data_AF-A0A3A3G1K0-F1
#
_entry.id   AF-A0A3A3G1K0-F1
#
_cell.length_a   1.000
_cell.length_b   1.000
_cell.length_c   1.000
_cell.angle_alpha   90.00
_cell.angle_beta   90.00
_cell.angle_gamma   90.00
#
_symmetry.space_group_name_H-M   'P 1'
#
loop_
_entity.id
_entity.type
_entity.pdbx_description
1 polymer ?
#
loop_
_entity_poly.entity_id
_entity_poly.type
_entity_poly.pdbx_seq_one_letter_code
_entity_poly.pdbx_strand_id
1 'polypeptide(L)'
;MAYQGKIQLIYVIVAPPDQADEGDRLFRSHGPWMEATHHRDGEKALLSYNVSKAPELSNPMDPDSAPTGNTCFILSEIYETDAGVADHFQMSESSWQDFPALVKWMEKCTVTGLPAAPIINSLW
;
A
#
# COMPACT_ATOMS: atom_id res chain seq x y z
N MET A 1 10.56 -12.70 -15.70
CA MET A 1 9.38 -12.77 -14.82
C MET A 1 9.73 -11.88 -13.64
N ALA A 2 9.76 -10.55 -13.85
CA ALA A 2 10.65 -9.63 -13.14
C ALA A 2 10.52 -9.66 -11.62
N TYR A 3 9.34 -10.03 -11.10
CA TYR A 3 9.12 -10.09 -9.67
C TYR A 3 8.70 -11.48 -9.16
N GLN A 4 8.76 -12.54 -9.96
CA GLN A 4 8.41 -13.88 -9.47
C GLN A 4 9.37 -14.30 -8.34
N GLY A 5 8.81 -14.74 -7.21
CA GLY A 5 9.55 -15.09 -5.99
C GLY A 5 9.93 -13.91 -5.11
N LYS A 6 9.76 -12.66 -5.57
CA LYS A 6 9.89 -11.46 -4.74
C LYS A 6 8.70 -11.33 -3.79
N ILE A 7 8.80 -10.47 -2.79
CA ILE A 7 7.77 -10.34 -1.76
C ILE A 7 6.88 -9.14 -2.05
N GLN A 8 5.59 -9.38 -2.20
CA GLN A 8 4.57 -8.35 -2.32
C GLN A 8 4.02 -8.01 -0.93
N LEU A 9 4.00 -6.71 -0.62
CA LEU A 9 3.11 -6.12 0.38
C LEU A 9 2.00 -5.40 -0.39
N ILE A 10 0.74 -5.66 -0.04
CA ILE A 10 -0.40 -4.96 -0.67
C ILE A 10 -1.52 -4.73 0.35
N TYR A 11 -2.10 -3.54 0.31
CA TYR A 11 -3.31 -3.19 1.05
C TYR A 11 -4.32 -2.54 0.10
N VAL A 12 -5.54 -3.06 0.11
CA VAL A 12 -6.73 -2.45 -0.50
C VAL A 12 -7.57 -1.86 0.63
N ILE A 13 -7.76 -0.54 0.59
CA ILE A 13 -8.36 0.24 1.66
C ILE A 13 -9.52 1.02 1.09
N VAL A 14 -10.74 0.71 1.55
CA VAL A 14 -11.96 1.42 1.16
C VAL A 14 -12.34 2.38 2.28
N ALA A 15 -12.19 3.67 2.00
CA ALA A 15 -12.48 4.76 2.92
C ALA A 15 -13.89 5.32 2.67
N PRO A 16 -14.71 5.51 3.72
CA PRO A 16 -15.96 6.26 3.59
C PRO A 16 -15.70 7.73 3.22
N PRO A 17 -16.72 8.47 2.72
CA PRO A 17 -16.55 9.81 2.18
C PRO A 17 -15.83 10.80 3.10
N ASP A 18 -16.10 10.73 4.41
CA ASP A 18 -15.52 11.61 5.42
C ASP A 18 -14.07 11.25 5.80
N GLN A 19 -13.53 10.14 5.27
CA GLN A 19 -12.18 9.67 5.53
C GLN A 19 -11.27 9.73 4.28
N ALA A 20 -11.81 10.10 3.11
CA ALA A 20 -11.05 10.15 1.86
C ALA A 20 -9.90 11.17 1.90
N ASP A 21 -10.13 12.36 2.44
CA ASP A 21 -9.11 13.41 2.55
C ASP A 21 -7.97 13.03 3.51
N GLU A 22 -8.27 12.27 4.56
CA GLU A 22 -7.25 11.77 5.48
C GLU A 22 -6.36 10.72 4.80
N GLY A 23 -6.95 9.83 3.99
CA GLY A 23 -6.19 8.91 3.13
C GLY A 23 -5.22 9.64 2.21
N ASP A 24 -5.68 10.71 1.54
CA ASP A 24 -4.82 11.54 0.69
C ASP A 24 -3.68 12.20 1.47
N ARG A 25 -3.96 12.70 2.69
CA ARG A 25 -2.93 13.30 3.55
C ARG A 25 -1.87 12.27 3.94
N LEU A 26 -2.30 11.08 4.38
CA LEU A 26 -1.43 10.00 4.82
C LEU A 26 -0.52 9.51 3.70
N PHE A 27 -1.06 9.20 2.52
CA PHE A 27 -0.24 8.71 1.41
C PHE A 27 0.68 9.78 0.79
N ARG A 28 0.29 11.06 0.86
CA ARG A 28 1.18 12.18 0.50
C ARG A 28 2.37 12.33 1.44
N SER A 29 2.23 11.94 2.70
CA SER A 29 3.33 11.86 3.68
C SER A 29 4.16 10.58 3.48
N HIS A 30 3.50 9.47 3.15
CA HIS A 30 4.14 8.17 2.98
C HIS A 30 5.17 8.16 1.84
N GLY A 31 4.83 8.69 0.66
CA GLY A 31 5.70 8.66 -0.52
C GLY A 31 7.10 9.27 -0.29
N PRO A 32 7.21 10.53 0.19
CA PRO A 32 8.50 11.14 0.50
C PRO A 32 9.28 10.39 1.59
N TRP A 33 8.60 9.83 2.60
CA TRP A 33 9.25 9.02 3.62
C TRP A 33 9.83 7.72 3.02
N MET A 34 9.09 7.03 2.16
CA MET A 34 9.58 5.85 1.44
C MET A 34 10.82 6.17 0.62
N GLU A 35 10.77 7.25 -0.18
CA GLU A 35 11.90 7.68 -1.02
C GLU A 35 13.16 7.98 -0.20
N ALA A 36 13.00 8.60 0.97
CA ALA A 36 14.12 9.01 1.81
C ALA A 36 14.75 7.86 2.62
N THR A 37 14.00 6.79 2.89
CA THR A 37 14.40 5.77 3.89
C THR A 37 14.67 4.40 3.28
N HIS A 38 14.06 4.03 2.16
CA HIS A 38 14.12 2.67 1.65
C HIS A 38 15.34 2.42 0.76
N HIS A 39 15.92 1.22 0.94
CA HIS A 39 17.01 0.73 0.12
C HIS A 39 16.54 0.48 -1.34
N ARG A 40 17.40 0.78 -2.32
CA ARG A 40 17.14 0.50 -3.75
C ARG A 40 17.85 -0.75 -4.26
N ASP A 41 18.73 -1.32 -3.44
CA ASP A 41 19.56 -2.48 -3.75
C ASP A 41 19.81 -3.34 -2.49
N GLY A 42 20.25 -4.58 -2.71
CA GLY A 42 20.49 -5.57 -1.65
C GLY A 42 19.22 -6.27 -1.15
N GLU A 43 19.37 -7.09 -0.11
CA GLU A 43 18.30 -7.98 0.40
C GLU A 43 17.06 -7.24 0.91
N LYS A 44 17.23 -5.96 1.29
CA LYS A 44 16.16 -5.09 1.79
C LYS A 44 15.55 -4.19 0.71
N ALA A 45 15.95 -4.32 -0.55
CA ALA A 45 15.55 -3.39 -1.59
C ALA A 45 14.02 -3.34 -1.76
N LEU A 46 13.50 -2.11 -1.83
CA LEU A 46 12.18 -1.80 -2.35
C LEU A 46 12.29 -1.68 -3.88
N LEU A 47 11.73 -2.65 -4.59
CA LEU A 47 11.80 -2.76 -6.04
C LEU A 47 10.69 -1.96 -6.74
N SER A 48 9.53 -1.84 -6.09
CA SER A 48 8.37 -1.12 -6.62
C SER A 48 7.55 -0.55 -5.47
N TYR A 49 7.06 0.67 -5.65
CA TYR A 49 6.14 1.33 -4.72
C TYR A 49 5.10 2.10 -5.52
N ASN A 50 3.82 1.82 -5.26
CA ASN A 50 2.71 2.52 -5.88
C ASN A 50 1.60 2.74 -4.86
N VAL A 51 1.00 3.93 -4.93
CA VAL A 51 -0.30 4.21 -4.31
C VAL A 51 -1.27 4.61 -5.42
N SER A 52 -2.33 3.83 -5.60
CA SER A 52 -3.41 4.12 -6.54
C SER A 52 -4.66 4.56 -5.79
N LYS A 53 -5.46 5.44 -6.40
CA LYS A 53 -6.72 5.94 -5.83
C LYS A 53 -7.81 5.97 -6.90
N ALA A 54 -9.01 5.53 -6.57
CA ALA A 54 -10.19 5.63 -7.42
C ALA A 54 -11.50 5.59 -6.58
N PRO A 55 -12.65 6.03 -7.13
CA PRO A 55 -13.95 5.70 -6.55
C PRO A 55 -14.14 4.17 -6.43
N GLU A 56 -14.76 3.71 -5.35
CA GLU A 56 -15.20 2.33 -5.27
C GLU A 56 -16.42 2.13 -6.18
N LEU A 57 -16.38 1.11 -7.04
CA LEU A 57 -17.47 0.78 -7.95
C LEU A 57 -18.40 -0.28 -7.35
N SER A 58 -19.70 -0.17 -7.64
CA SER A 58 -20.72 -1.13 -7.22
C SER A 58 -20.53 -2.53 -7.81
N ASN A 59 -19.86 -2.64 -8.96
CA ASN A 59 -19.41 -3.91 -9.55
C ASN A 59 -17.93 -3.81 -9.98
N PRO A 60 -16.98 -4.48 -9.30
CA PRO A 60 -15.55 -4.39 -9.63
C PRO A 60 -15.17 -5.04 -10.96
N MET A 61 -16.08 -5.80 -11.58
CA MET A 61 -15.88 -6.41 -12.91
C MET A 61 -16.46 -5.56 -14.06
N ASP A 62 -17.07 -4.42 -13.74
CA ASP A 62 -17.66 -3.50 -14.71
C ASP A 62 -17.13 -2.07 -14.47
N PRO A 63 -16.22 -1.57 -15.31
CA PRO A 63 -15.62 -0.25 -15.14
C PRO A 63 -16.62 0.90 -15.30
N ASP A 64 -17.79 0.65 -15.90
CA ASP A 64 -18.83 1.65 -16.12
C ASP A 64 -19.91 1.63 -15.02
N SER A 65 -19.78 0.72 -14.04
CA SER A 65 -20.77 0.60 -12.96
C SER A 65 -20.76 1.82 -12.03
N ALA A 66 -21.91 2.08 -11.39
CA ALA A 66 -22.06 3.27 -10.55
C ALA A 66 -21.09 3.24 -9.35
N PRO A 67 -20.53 4.40 -8.94
CA PRO A 67 -19.74 4.50 -7.72
C PRO A 67 -20.61 4.28 -6.48
N THR A 68 -20.04 3.71 -5.42
CA THR A 68 -20.72 3.51 -4.12
C THR A 68 -20.76 4.78 -3.27
N GLY A 69 -19.92 5.76 -3.60
CA GLY A 69 -19.64 6.95 -2.79
C GLY A 69 -18.37 6.83 -1.94
N ASN A 70 -17.84 5.63 -1.74
CA ASN A 70 -16.57 5.41 -1.05
C ASN A 70 -15.37 5.64 -1.99
N THR A 71 -14.19 5.75 -1.39
CA THR A 71 -12.91 5.89 -2.10
C THR A 71 -12.01 4.69 -1.81
N CYS A 72 -11.50 4.05 -2.86
CA CYS A 72 -10.51 2.99 -2.77
C CYS A 72 -9.09 3.56 -2.89
N PHE A 73 -8.22 3.13 -1.98
CA PHE A 73 -6.76 3.31 -2.02
C PHE A 73 -6.10 1.94 -2.12
N ILE A 74 -5.09 1.81 -2.97
CA ILE A 74 -4.27 0.60 -3.10
C ILE A 74 -2.82 0.97 -2.84
N LEU A 75 -2.26 0.49 -1.74
CA LEU A 75 -0.81 0.49 -1.51
C LEU A 75 -0.25 -0.82 -2.04
N SER A 76 0.70 -0.76 -2.97
CA SER A 76 1.36 -1.93 -3.56
C SER A 76 2.86 -1.74 -3.58
N GLU A 77 3.55 -2.62 -2.88
CA GLU A 77 5.00 -2.59 -2.70
C GLU A 77 5.59 -3.96 -3.03
N ILE A 78 6.74 -3.97 -3.69
CA ILE A 78 7.48 -5.19 -4.00
C ILE A 78 8.87 -5.07 -3.42
N TYR A 79 9.27 -6.05 -2.62
CA TYR A 79 10.55 -6.14 -1.95
C TYR A 79 11.38 -7.31 -2.47
N GLU A 80 12.69 -7.16 -2.40
CA GLU A 80 13.65 -8.20 -2.77
C GLU A 80 13.46 -9.48 -1.94
N THR A 81 13.30 -9.34 -0.62
CA THR A 81 13.07 -10.45 0.32
C THR A 81 12.16 -10.01 1.48
N ASP A 82 11.78 -10.97 2.34
CA ASP A 82 11.03 -10.69 3.58
C ASP A 82 11.78 -9.74 4.53
N ALA A 83 13.12 -9.67 4.43
CA ALA A 83 13.92 -8.76 5.23
C ALA A 83 13.60 -7.29 4.92
N GLY A 84 13.28 -6.95 3.67
CA GLY A 84 12.86 -5.60 3.29
C GLY A 84 11.51 -5.23 3.90
N VAL A 85 10.56 -6.17 3.91
CA VAL A 85 9.24 -5.95 4.54
C VAL A 85 9.36 -5.78 6.06
N ALA A 86 10.16 -6.62 6.72
CA ALA A 86 10.38 -6.51 8.17
C ALA A 86 11.01 -5.15 8.54
N ASP A 87 11.98 -4.71 7.73
CA ASP A 87 12.62 -3.40 7.89
C ASP A 87 11.62 -2.26 7.67
N HIS A 88 10.77 -2.33 6.65
CA HIS A 88 9.70 -1.36 6.39
C HIS A 88 8.76 -1.17 7.58
N PHE A 89 8.27 -2.26 8.18
CA PHE A 89 7.39 -2.17 9.35
C PHE A 89 8.11 -1.57 10.56
N GLN A 90 9.36 -1.98 10.81
CA GLN A 90 10.17 -1.42 11.90
C GLN A 90 10.44 0.08 11.72
N MET A 91 10.78 0.51 10.50
CA MET A 91 11.00 1.92 10.19
C MET A 91 9.69 2.72 10.24
N SER A 92 8.56 2.14 9.83
CA SER A 92 7.24 2.79 9.91
C SER A 92 6.92 3.14 11.36
N GLU A 93 7.05 2.19 12.28
CA GLU A 93 6.79 2.39 13.71
C GLU A 93 7.73 3.39 14.37
N SER A 94 9.01 3.41 13.96
CA SER A 94 10.05 4.18 14.64
C SER A 94 10.33 5.56 14.04
N SER A 95 10.03 5.78 12.76
CA SER A 95 10.49 6.96 12.02
C SER A 95 9.42 7.66 11.19
N TRP A 96 8.33 6.98 10.81
CA TRP A 96 7.27 7.63 10.06
C TRP A 96 6.28 8.30 11.02
N GLN A 97 6.35 9.64 11.10
CA GLN A 97 5.54 10.43 12.04
C GLN A 97 4.03 10.18 11.96
N ASP A 98 3.52 9.81 10.77
CA ASP A 98 2.10 9.61 10.51
C ASP A 98 1.66 8.14 10.70
N PHE A 99 2.57 7.22 11.03
CA PHE A 99 2.22 5.81 11.24
C PHE A 99 1.09 5.61 12.28
N PRO A 100 1.10 6.27 13.47
CA PRO A 100 -0.02 6.15 14.41
C PRO A 100 -1.35 6.69 13.87
N ALA A 101 -1.31 7.67 12.96
CA ALA A 101 -2.50 8.21 12.30
C ALA A 101 -3.01 7.24 11.23
N LEU A 102 -2.10 6.61 10.47
CA LEU A 102 -2.46 5.56 9.51
C LEU A 102 -3.20 4.42 10.19
N VAL A 103 -2.67 3.88 11.30
CA VAL A 103 -3.31 2.78 12.04
C VAL A 103 -4.74 3.14 12.45
N LYS A 104 -4.94 4.32 13.04
CA LYS A 104 -6.27 4.82 13.44
C LYS A 104 -7.21 5.08 12.27
N TRP A 105 -6.67 5.50 11.12
CA TRP A 105 -7.47 5.71 9.92
C TRP A 105 -7.93 4.38 9.31
N MET A 106 -7.07 3.36 9.32
CA MET A 106 -7.44 2.01 8.86
C MET A 106 -8.58 1.40 9.68
N GLU A 107 -8.66 1.67 10.99
CA GLU A 107 -9.78 1.22 11.85
C GLU A 107 -11.15 1.76 11.39
N LYS A 108 -11.17 2.87 10.63
CA LYS A 108 -12.39 3.49 10.08
C LYS A 108 -12.69 3.08 8.64
N CYS A 109 -11.79 2.31 8.03
CA CYS A 109 -11.90 1.86 6.65
C CYS A 109 -12.22 0.36 6.61
N THR A 110 -12.69 -0.10 5.45
CA THR A 110 -12.65 -1.54 5.15
C THR A 110 -11.29 -1.87 4.55
N VAL A 111 -10.55 -2.80 5.15
CA VAL A 111 -9.18 -3.12 4.76
C VAL A 111 -9.04 -4.60 4.44
N THR A 112 -8.40 -4.90 3.31
CA THR A 112 -7.88 -6.23 2.98
C THR A 112 -6.41 -6.08 2.64
N GLY A 113 -5.54 -6.96 3.15
CA GLY A 113 -4.11 -6.86 2.87
C GLY A 113 -3.35 -8.18 2.96
N LEU A 114 -2.22 -8.20 2.27
CA LEU A 114 -1.18 -9.21 2.37
C LEU A 114 0.09 -8.48 2.82
N PRO A 115 0.48 -8.57 4.10
CA PRO A 115 1.63 -7.81 4.62
C PRO A 115 2.96 -8.31 4.05
N ALA A 116 3.07 -9.60 3.74
CA ALA A 116 4.23 -10.22 3.09
C ALA A 116 3.78 -11.49 2.36
N ALA A 117 3.93 -11.57 1.05
CA ALA A 117 3.60 -12.76 0.28
C ALA A 117 4.54 -12.95 -0.93
N PRO A 118 5.06 -14.16 -1.19
CA PRO A 118 5.79 -14.46 -2.42
C PRO A 118 4.90 -14.29 -3.65
N ILE A 119 5.41 -13.59 -4.66
CA ILE A 119 4.75 -13.47 -5.96
C ILE A 119 4.90 -14.79 -6.72
N ILE A 120 3.78 -15.51 -6.88
CA ILE A 120 3.77 -16.84 -7.49
C ILE A 120 3.84 -16.84 -9.02
N ASN A 121 3.43 -15.74 -9.67
CA ASN A 121 3.48 -15.56 -11.12
C ASN A 121 3.72 -14.08 -11.44
N SER A 122 4.64 -13.76 -12.36
CA SER A 122 4.95 -12.38 -12.76
C SER A 122 5.46 -12.35 -14.20
N LEU A 123 4.73 -11.75 -15.13
CA LEU A 123 5.21 -11.61 -16.50
C LEU A 123 6.08 -10.37 -16.66
N TRP A 124 7.06 -10.49 -17.58
CA TRP A 124 8.11 -9.49 -17.88
C TRP A 124 9.03 -9.31 -16.69
#